data_AF-A0A077FE65-F1
#
_entry.id   AF-A0A077FE65-F1
#
_cell.length_a   1.000
_cell.length_b   1.000
_cell.length_c   1.000
_cell.angle_alpha   90.00
_cell.angle_beta   90.00
_cell.angle_gamma   90.00
#
_symmetry.space_group_name_H-M   'P 1'
#
loop_
_entity.id
_entity.type
_entity.pdbx_description
1 polymer ?
#
loop_
_entity_poly.entity_id
_entity_poly.type
_entity_poly.pdbx_seq_one_letter_code
_entity_poly.pdbx_strand_id
1 'polypeptide(L)'
;MENSSSIPDAQTPPDYHRCLPVELHSQADAFIQHLHELPNRSPVECPRCGHPRFRLEAHRNLRLPYYRCIACNKGFNCLTKHPFSRYGLAHLWSAYAHYLLAGWSIYASAKALGVCHTTTWRWIKPCRAVMAKEFPALYHWWSARQDRTELEPPAHIAAQAQAFLGGLEHVLTTRQAVCPKCGSPDMRRVDERRPTFVCPGCWTTVSLIKGTLLCRLNYPEHWLGFAQGLINGESIVDLQRRTGLSESACTRWKERFLQMIEQQGHAELVQWIAWLRSRRVKEVIDYVRDGGKMEPVAGSRHAVGPKTGFGHSPALKAKHRV
;
A
#
# COMPACT_ATOMS: atom_id res chain seq x y z
N MET A 1 -21.16 24.02 34.86
CA MET A 1 -20.59 22.71 34.45
C MET A 1 -20.89 22.54 32.97
N GLU A 2 -20.11 23.21 32.14
CA GLU A 2 -20.23 23.13 30.68
C GLU A 2 -19.27 22.05 30.20
N ASN A 3 -19.83 20.99 29.64
CA ASN A 3 -19.07 19.85 29.15
C ASN A 3 -18.66 20.15 27.69
N SER A 4 -17.54 20.86 27.53
CA SER A 4 -16.87 21.05 26.24
C SER A 4 -16.47 19.69 25.68
N SER A 5 -17.30 19.17 24.78
CA SER A 5 -16.98 18.02 23.94
C SER A 5 -15.97 18.49 22.89
N SER A 6 -14.69 18.43 23.25
CA SER A 6 -13.57 18.63 22.33
C SER A 6 -13.70 17.62 21.18
N ILE A 7 -13.91 18.15 19.97
CA ILE A 7 -13.79 17.40 18.72
C ILE A 7 -12.38 16.80 18.70
N PRO A 8 -12.22 15.48 18.50
CA PRO A 8 -10.89 14.90 18.41
C PRO A 8 -10.14 15.55 17.25
N ASP A 9 -8.89 15.94 17.54
CA ASP A 9 -7.92 16.56 16.63
C ASP A 9 -8.15 16.16 15.18
N ALA A 10 -8.44 17.14 14.31
CA ALA A 10 -8.72 16.89 12.90
C ALA A 10 -7.46 16.34 12.22
N GLN A 11 -7.36 15.02 12.16
CA GLN A 11 -6.24 14.32 11.56
C GLN A 11 -6.11 14.75 10.10
N THR A 12 -4.96 15.33 9.73
CA THR A 12 -4.68 15.74 8.36
C THR A 12 -4.95 14.56 7.41
N PRO A 13 -5.80 14.73 6.38
CA PRO A 13 -6.11 13.65 5.46
C PRO A 13 -4.83 13.16 4.77
N PRO A 14 -4.76 11.88 4.40
CA PRO A 14 -3.58 11.33 3.75
C PRO A 14 -3.37 11.97 2.38
N ASP A 15 -2.11 12.20 2.05
CA ASP A 15 -1.69 12.64 0.72
C ASP A 15 -1.90 11.51 -0.29
N TYR A 16 -2.99 11.62 -1.06
CA TYR A 16 -3.36 10.64 -2.07
C TYR A 16 -2.61 10.80 -3.39
N HIS A 17 -1.97 11.95 -3.64
CA HIS A 17 -1.22 12.20 -4.88
C HIS A 17 -0.01 11.28 -5.00
N ARG A 18 0.60 10.89 -3.87
CA ARG A 18 1.77 9.99 -3.84
C ARG A 18 1.54 8.64 -4.52
N CYS A 19 0.33 8.09 -4.40
CA CYS A 19 -0.01 6.79 -4.96
C CYS A 19 -0.56 6.85 -6.39
N LEU A 20 -0.81 8.07 -6.91
CA LEU A 20 -1.43 8.29 -8.21
C LEU A 20 -0.41 8.81 -9.24
N PRO A 21 -0.55 8.44 -10.52
CA PRO A 21 0.13 9.13 -11.62
C PRO A 21 -0.19 10.63 -11.61
N VAL A 22 0.79 11.45 -11.96
CA VAL A 22 0.68 12.92 -11.97
C VAL A 22 -0.47 13.38 -12.89
N GLU A 23 -0.67 12.68 -14.00
CA GLU A 23 -1.69 12.97 -14.99
C GLU A 23 -3.12 12.81 -14.43
N LEU A 24 -3.28 12.03 -13.35
CA LEU A 24 -4.57 11.76 -12.72
C LEU A 24 -4.87 12.66 -11.51
N HIS A 25 -3.92 13.49 -11.06
CA HIS A 25 -4.12 14.37 -9.90
C HIS A 25 -5.33 15.29 -10.10
N SER A 26 -5.46 15.91 -11.29
CA SER A 26 -6.59 16.79 -11.60
C SER A 26 -7.96 16.09 -11.51
N GLN A 27 -8.08 14.86 -12.01
CA GLN A 27 -9.33 14.08 -11.90
C GLN A 27 -9.60 13.60 -10.48
N ALA A 28 -8.55 13.26 -9.73
CA ALA A 28 -8.66 12.90 -8.31
C ALA A 28 -9.19 14.07 -7.47
N ASP A 29 -8.64 15.25 -7.67
CA ASP A 29 -9.07 16.48 -6.99
C ASP A 29 -10.51 16.84 -7.36
N ALA A 30 -10.84 16.77 -8.66
CA ALA A 30 -12.20 16.99 -9.14
C ALA A 30 -13.20 15.97 -8.59
N PHE A 31 -12.79 14.70 -8.40
CA PHE A 31 -13.63 13.68 -7.77
C PHE A 31 -13.93 13.99 -6.30
N ILE A 32 -12.92 14.39 -5.54
CA ILE A 32 -13.09 14.81 -4.14
C ILE A 32 -14.01 16.04 -4.06
N GLN A 33 -13.77 17.04 -4.90
CA GLN A 33 -14.59 18.25 -4.96
C GLN A 33 -16.03 17.92 -5.36
N HIS A 34 -16.24 17.04 -6.33
CA HIS A 34 -17.56 16.58 -6.73
C HIS A 34 -18.33 15.97 -5.55
N LEU A 35 -17.68 15.11 -4.74
CA LEU A 35 -18.33 14.54 -3.56
C LEU A 35 -18.59 15.56 -2.46
N HIS A 36 -17.75 16.59 -2.34
CA HIS A 36 -17.95 17.70 -1.41
C HIS A 36 -19.17 18.56 -1.78
N GLU A 37 -19.33 18.86 -3.07
CA GLU A 37 -20.41 19.71 -3.58
C GLU A 37 -21.75 18.98 -3.73
N LEU A 38 -21.70 17.66 -3.99
CA LEU A 38 -22.87 16.83 -4.28
C LEU A 38 -24.07 17.03 -3.33
N PRO A 39 -23.89 17.09 -1.99
CA PRO A 39 -25.02 17.30 -1.06
C PRO A 39 -25.68 18.66 -1.21
N ASN A 40 -24.95 19.66 -1.70
CA ASN A 40 -25.38 21.06 -1.83
C ASN A 40 -25.77 21.43 -3.26
N ARG A 41 -25.63 20.50 -4.22
CA ARG A 41 -25.92 20.76 -5.63
C ARG A 41 -27.42 20.96 -5.84
N SER A 42 -27.78 22.07 -6.47
CA SER A 42 -29.16 22.30 -6.92
C SER A 42 -29.43 21.50 -8.19
N PRO A 43 -30.56 20.77 -8.28
CA PRO A 43 -30.96 20.12 -9.51
C PRO A 43 -31.28 21.16 -10.58
N VAL A 44 -31.08 20.81 -11.85
CA VAL A 44 -31.43 21.67 -13.01
C VAL A 44 -32.74 21.25 -13.66
N GLU A 45 -33.13 19.99 -13.49
CA GLU A 45 -34.36 19.42 -14.01
C GLU A 45 -34.89 18.31 -13.09
N CYS A 46 -36.16 17.95 -13.26
CA CYS A 46 -36.75 16.82 -12.56
C CYS A 46 -36.13 15.50 -13.06
N PRO A 47 -35.49 14.68 -12.20
CA PRO A 47 -34.84 13.44 -12.62
C PRO A 47 -35.82 12.36 -13.10
N ARG A 48 -37.14 12.57 -13.02
CA ARG A 48 -38.16 11.63 -13.49
C ARG A 48 -38.72 11.96 -14.87
N CYS A 49 -38.95 13.23 -15.17
CA CYS A 49 -39.61 13.66 -16.40
C CYS A 49 -38.85 14.75 -17.18
N GLY A 50 -37.67 15.18 -16.74
CA GLY A 50 -36.87 16.22 -17.40
C GLY A 50 -37.42 17.64 -17.29
N HIS A 51 -38.52 17.85 -16.54
CA HIS A 51 -39.12 19.19 -16.46
C HIS A 51 -38.23 20.16 -15.66
N PRO A 52 -37.92 21.37 -16.18
CA PRO A 52 -36.94 22.27 -15.56
C PRO A 52 -37.47 23.04 -14.35
N ARG A 53 -38.80 23.07 -14.14
CA ARG A 53 -39.43 23.79 -13.02
C ARG A 53 -39.88 22.85 -11.92
N PHE A 54 -39.55 23.22 -10.69
CA PHE A 54 -39.90 22.53 -9.44
C PHE A 54 -39.89 23.54 -8.29
N ARG A 55 -40.53 23.21 -7.18
CA ARG A 55 -40.58 24.03 -5.97
C ARG A 55 -39.73 23.38 -4.88
N LEU A 56 -38.98 24.19 -4.14
CA LEU A 56 -38.29 23.74 -2.93
C LEU A 56 -39.34 23.52 -1.82
N GLU A 57 -39.36 22.33 -1.23
CA GLU A 57 -40.17 22.00 -0.05
C GLU A 57 -39.30 22.05 1.20
N ALA A 58 -39.56 23.03 2.05
CA ALA A 58 -38.93 23.12 3.36
C ALA A 58 -39.55 22.08 4.29
N HIS A 59 -38.80 21.03 4.60
CA HIS A 59 -39.15 20.05 5.63
C HIS A 59 -38.10 20.10 6.73
N ARG A 60 -38.54 20.36 7.98
CA ARG A 60 -37.63 20.59 9.12
C ARG A 60 -36.73 19.39 9.46
N ASN A 61 -37.10 18.19 9.00
CA ASN A 61 -36.41 16.93 9.34
C ASN A 61 -35.56 16.37 8.19
N LEU A 62 -35.49 17.04 7.04
CA LEU A 62 -34.71 16.55 5.90
C LEU A 62 -33.28 17.05 5.97
N ARG A 63 -32.33 16.13 5.84
CA ARG A 63 -30.88 16.42 5.82
C ARG A 63 -30.40 17.05 4.52
N LEU A 64 -31.24 17.07 3.49
CA LEU A 64 -30.94 17.61 2.16
C LEU A 64 -32.14 18.41 1.65
N PRO A 65 -31.93 19.45 0.83
CA PRO A 65 -32.99 20.15 0.13
C PRO A 65 -33.87 19.18 -0.66
N TYR A 66 -35.19 19.32 -0.52
CA TYR A 66 -36.17 18.49 -1.18
C TYR A 66 -37.01 19.31 -2.14
N TYR A 67 -37.24 18.80 -3.34
CA TYR A 67 -37.89 19.50 -4.43
C TYR A 67 -39.10 18.71 -4.91
N ARG A 68 -40.16 19.40 -5.33
CA ARG A 68 -41.33 18.80 -5.98
C ARG A 68 -41.51 19.35 -7.38
N CYS A 69 -41.52 18.45 -8.36
CA CYS A 69 -41.74 18.80 -9.77
C CYS A 69 -43.16 19.34 -9.98
N ILE A 70 -43.29 20.45 -10.73
CA ILE A 70 -44.62 21.02 -11.02
C ILE A 70 -45.39 20.22 -12.08
N ALA A 71 -44.70 19.49 -12.96
CA ALA A 71 -45.33 18.74 -14.04
C ALA A 71 -45.77 17.34 -13.59
N CYS A 72 -44.87 16.53 -13.03
CA CYS A 72 -45.19 15.14 -12.63
C CYS A 72 -45.57 14.99 -11.15
N ASN A 73 -45.53 16.07 -10.37
CA ASN A 73 -45.85 16.12 -8.94
C ASN A 73 -45.01 15.17 -8.04
N LYS A 74 -43.91 14.60 -8.55
CA LYS A 74 -43.03 13.71 -7.78
C LYS A 74 -41.96 14.51 -7.05
N GLY A 75 -41.71 14.10 -5.81
CA GLY A 75 -40.64 14.64 -4.98
C GLY A 75 -39.28 13.98 -5.25
N PHE A 76 -38.22 14.76 -5.06
CA PHE A 76 -36.83 14.36 -5.29
C PHE A 76 -35.85 15.28 -4.55
N ASN A 77 -34.58 14.89 -4.51
CA ASN A 77 -33.46 15.68 -4.00
C ASN A 77 -32.26 15.56 -4.96
N CYS A 78 -31.15 16.22 -4.65
CA CYS A 78 -29.91 16.16 -5.43
C CYS A 78 -29.35 14.74 -5.61
N LEU A 79 -29.69 13.81 -4.71
CA LEU A 79 -29.25 12.42 -4.77
C LEU A 79 -30.25 11.49 -5.47
N THR A 80 -31.39 11.99 -5.95
CA THR A 80 -32.39 11.13 -6.56
C THR A 80 -31.85 10.52 -7.86
N LYS A 81 -31.87 9.19 -7.95
CA LYS A 81 -31.17 8.39 -9.00
C LYS A 81 -29.64 8.50 -9.01
N HIS A 82 -29.04 9.18 -8.03
CA HIS A 82 -27.59 9.24 -7.87
C HIS A 82 -27.07 7.95 -7.19
N PRO A 83 -25.84 7.48 -7.48
CA PRO A 83 -25.24 6.33 -6.80
C PRO A 83 -25.29 6.43 -5.27
N PHE A 84 -25.20 7.63 -4.72
CA PHE A 84 -25.24 7.88 -3.28
C PHE A 84 -26.65 7.96 -2.64
N SER A 85 -27.73 7.75 -3.41
CA SER A 85 -29.14 7.94 -2.97
C SER A 85 -29.56 7.23 -1.68
N ARG A 86 -28.89 6.12 -1.30
CA ARG A 86 -29.25 5.29 -0.14
C ARG A 86 -28.21 5.36 0.99
N TYR A 87 -27.26 6.28 0.90
CA TYR A 87 -26.15 6.37 1.84
C TYR A 87 -26.29 7.64 2.68
N GLY A 88 -26.07 7.51 3.99
CA GLY A 88 -26.03 8.63 4.93
C GLY A 88 -24.63 9.25 5.06
N LEU A 89 -24.52 10.19 6.00
CA LEU A 89 -23.26 10.88 6.37
C LEU A 89 -22.58 11.57 5.18
N ALA A 90 -23.37 12.29 4.39
CA ALA A 90 -22.91 13.00 3.19
C ALA A 90 -21.70 13.92 3.42
N HIS A 91 -21.62 14.54 4.61
CA HIS A 91 -20.51 15.39 5.04
C HIS A 91 -19.15 14.66 5.13
N LEU A 92 -19.12 13.32 5.14
CA LEU A 92 -17.88 12.53 5.23
C LEU A 92 -17.41 11.99 3.87
N TRP A 93 -18.17 12.14 2.79
CA TRP A 93 -17.83 11.47 1.52
C TRP A 93 -16.57 12.01 0.86
N SER A 94 -16.38 13.33 0.85
CA SER A 94 -15.15 13.95 0.33
C SER A 94 -13.93 13.57 1.17
N ALA A 95 -14.06 13.58 2.51
CA ALA A 95 -13.02 13.11 3.42
C ALA A 95 -12.69 11.64 3.15
N TYR A 96 -13.71 10.78 3.01
CA TYR A 96 -13.53 9.37 2.66
C TYR A 96 -12.78 9.16 1.34
N ALA A 97 -13.04 9.98 0.32
CA ALA A 97 -12.36 9.88 -0.98
C ALA A 97 -10.84 10.10 -0.88
N HIS A 98 -10.35 10.93 0.03
CA HIS A 98 -8.91 11.06 0.29
C HIS A 98 -8.32 9.72 0.72
N TYR A 99 -8.92 9.06 1.71
CA TYR A 99 -8.48 7.75 2.19
C TYR A 99 -8.63 6.65 1.12
N LEU A 100 -9.68 6.73 0.29
CA LEU A 100 -9.92 5.77 -0.78
C LEU A 100 -8.81 5.84 -1.85
N LEU A 101 -8.45 7.05 -2.27
CA LEU A 101 -7.42 7.28 -3.30
C LEU A 101 -6.01 7.04 -2.76
N ALA A 102 -5.72 7.47 -1.53
CA ALA A 102 -4.51 7.10 -0.79
C ALA A 102 -4.43 5.60 -0.47
N GLY A 103 -5.55 4.88 -0.69
CA GLY A 103 -5.66 3.45 -0.56
C GLY A 103 -5.44 2.89 0.82
N TRP A 104 -5.97 3.59 1.80
CA TRP A 104 -6.09 3.06 3.14
C TRP A 104 -7.03 1.86 3.17
N SER A 105 -6.81 0.98 4.14
CA SER A 105 -7.72 -0.14 4.36
C SER A 105 -9.07 0.36 4.86
N ILE A 106 -10.13 -0.41 4.59
CA ILE A 106 -11.50 -0.12 5.06
C ILE A 106 -11.53 0.19 6.57
N TYR A 107 -10.77 -0.56 7.36
CA TYR A 107 -10.67 -0.40 8.81
C TYR A 107 -9.92 0.88 9.20
N ALA A 108 -8.80 1.18 8.55
CA ALA A 108 -8.02 2.39 8.82
C ALA A 108 -8.83 3.64 8.46
N SER A 109 -9.48 3.66 7.29
CA SER A 109 -10.35 4.78 6.88
C SER A 109 -11.54 4.94 7.83
N ALA A 110 -12.16 3.83 8.27
CA ALA A 110 -13.29 3.87 9.19
C ALA A 110 -12.91 4.42 10.56
N LYS A 111 -11.76 3.99 11.08
CA LYS A 111 -11.18 4.51 12.33
C LYS A 111 -10.91 6.01 12.23
N ALA A 112 -10.26 6.45 11.14
CA ALA A 112 -9.95 7.86 10.93
C ALA A 112 -11.20 8.75 10.81
N LEU A 113 -12.28 8.22 10.24
CA LEU A 113 -13.55 8.94 10.07
C LEU A 113 -14.52 8.79 11.26
N GLY A 114 -14.18 8.00 12.27
CA GLY A 114 -15.07 7.76 13.41
C GLY A 114 -16.36 6.99 13.06
N VAL A 115 -16.32 6.13 12.04
CA VAL A 115 -17.48 5.35 11.58
C VAL A 115 -17.21 3.84 11.61
N CYS A 116 -18.25 3.02 11.44
CA CYS A 116 -18.07 1.58 11.33
C CYS A 116 -17.49 1.17 9.96
N HIS A 117 -16.66 0.11 9.93
CA HIS A 117 -16.01 -0.39 8.71
C HIS A 117 -17.00 -0.81 7.61
N THR A 118 -18.21 -1.26 7.98
CA THR A 118 -19.25 -1.59 7.01
C THR A 118 -19.77 -0.35 6.27
N THR A 119 -19.70 0.84 6.89
CA THR A 119 -20.09 2.12 6.27
C THR A 119 -19.10 2.52 5.19
N THR A 120 -17.80 2.52 5.50
CA THR A 120 -16.76 2.84 4.50
C THR A 120 -16.71 1.80 3.38
N TRP A 121 -16.86 0.50 3.69
CA TRP A 121 -16.98 -0.54 2.66
C TRP A 121 -18.16 -0.29 1.70
N ARG A 122 -19.32 0.09 2.24
CA ARG A 122 -20.54 0.39 1.47
C ARG A 122 -20.36 1.57 0.51
N TRP A 123 -19.48 2.53 0.82
CA TRP A 123 -19.20 3.69 -0.02
C TRP A 123 -18.29 3.42 -1.22
N ILE A 124 -17.59 2.27 -1.26
CA ILE A 124 -16.73 1.91 -2.40
C ILE A 124 -17.56 1.81 -3.69
N LYS A 125 -18.72 1.14 -3.64
CA LYS A 125 -19.59 0.95 -4.81
C LYS A 125 -20.08 2.28 -5.42
N PRO A 126 -20.68 3.22 -4.66
CA PRO A 126 -21.10 4.49 -5.21
C PRO A 126 -19.91 5.38 -5.64
N CYS A 127 -18.78 5.37 -4.93
CA CYS A 127 -17.56 6.06 -5.38
C CYS A 127 -17.10 5.55 -6.74
N ARG A 128 -17.04 4.22 -6.90
CA ARG A 128 -16.70 3.56 -8.16
C ARG A 128 -17.65 3.97 -9.30
N ALA A 129 -18.94 4.01 -9.04
CA ALA A 129 -19.94 4.41 -10.04
C ALA A 129 -19.81 5.89 -10.45
N VAL A 130 -19.51 6.78 -9.50
CA VAL A 130 -19.25 8.21 -9.78
C VAL A 130 -17.98 8.36 -10.60
N MET A 131 -16.88 7.72 -10.19
CA MET A 131 -15.62 7.74 -10.96
C MET A 131 -15.85 7.22 -12.38
N ALA A 132 -16.55 6.10 -12.56
CA ALA A 132 -16.80 5.53 -13.89
C ALA A 132 -17.55 6.48 -14.84
N LYS A 133 -18.47 7.28 -14.30
CA LYS A 133 -19.31 8.19 -15.08
C LYS A 133 -18.67 9.55 -15.32
N GLU A 134 -18.09 10.14 -14.28
CA GLU A 134 -17.67 11.54 -14.28
C GLU A 134 -16.13 11.69 -14.43
N PHE A 135 -15.37 10.64 -14.08
CA PHE A 135 -13.89 10.66 -14.02
C PHE A 135 -13.28 9.37 -14.64
N PRO A 136 -13.52 9.09 -15.93
CA PRO A 136 -13.24 7.78 -16.52
C PRO A 136 -11.77 7.40 -16.49
N ALA A 137 -10.82 8.34 -16.68
CA ALA A 137 -9.40 8.00 -16.64
C ALA A 137 -8.96 7.58 -15.23
N LEU A 138 -9.40 8.32 -14.20
CA LEU A 138 -9.20 7.94 -12.81
C LEU A 138 -9.83 6.58 -12.50
N TYR A 139 -11.06 6.35 -12.97
CA TYR A 139 -11.74 5.08 -12.79
C TYR A 139 -10.96 3.92 -13.37
N HIS A 140 -10.54 3.99 -14.64
CA HIS A 140 -9.83 2.90 -15.30
C HIS A 140 -8.54 2.54 -14.57
N TRP A 141 -7.72 3.56 -14.26
CA TRP A 141 -6.47 3.36 -13.54
C TRP A 141 -6.68 2.80 -12.12
N TRP A 142 -7.61 3.41 -11.37
CA TRP A 142 -7.86 3.05 -9.96
C TRP A 142 -8.51 1.67 -9.85
N SER A 143 -9.51 1.37 -10.71
CA SER A 143 -10.26 0.11 -10.66
C SER A 143 -9.38 -1.10 -10.98
N ALA A 144 -8.53 -1.02 -12.01
CA ALA A 144 -7.60 -2.09 -12.37
C ALA A 144 -6.69 -2.50 -11.20
N ARG A 145 -6.20 -1.51 -10.43
CA ARG A 145 -5.32 -1.75 -9.27
C ARG A 145 -6.10 -2.10 -8.01
N GLN A 146 -7.31 -1.55 -7.86
CA GLN A 146 -8.23 -1.89 -6.77
C GLN A 146 -8.67 -3.35 -6.82
N ASP A 147 -8.86 -3.88 -8.04
CA ASP A 147 -9.27 -5.25 -8.31
C ASP A 147 -8.06 -6.16 -8.63
N ARG A 148 -6.83 -5.61 -8.54
CA ARG A 148 -5.55 -6.32 -8.75
C ARG A 148 -5.41 -7.00 -10.11
N THR A 149 -6.11 -6.52 -11.13
CA THR A 149 -5.93 -6.97 -12.51
C THR A 149 -4.68 -6.38 -13.15
N GLU A 150 -4.19 -5.25 -12.63
CA GLU A 150 -2.94 -4.62 -13.02
C GLU A 150 -2.15 -4.25 -11.76
N LEU A 151 -0.89 -4.71 -11.67
CA LEU A 151 -0.02 -4.49 -10.50
C LEU A 151 1.08 -3.47 -10.76
N GLU A 152 1.14 -2.93 -11.97
CA GLU A 152 2.19 -2.00 -12.38
C GLU A 152 2.06 -0.67 -11.60
N PRO A 153 3.14 -0.23 -10.91
CA PRO A 153 3.14 1.06 -10.23
C PRO A 153 3.15 2.23 -11.23
N PRO A 154 2.66 3.43 -10.83
CA PRO A 154 2.92 4.67 -11.54
C PRO A 154 4.41 4.91 -11.79
N ALA A 155 4.76 5.66 -12.84
CA ALA A 155 6.15 5.83 -13.30
C ALA A 155 7.13 6.29 -12.20
N HIS A 156 6.73 7.23 -11.33
CA HIS A 156 7.57 7.72 -10.24
C HIS A 156 7.84 6.65 -9.17
N ILE A 157 6.84 5.82 -8.85
CA ILE A 157 7.00 4.67 -7.96
C ILE A 157 7.77 3.53 -8.66
N ALA A 158 7.54 3.32 -9.96
CA ALA A 158 8.24 2.33 -10.77
C ALA A 158 9.74 2.61 -10.80
N ALA A 159 10.14 3.88 -10.91
CA ALA A 159 11.53 4.30 -10.83
C ALA A 159 12.16 3.94 -9.47
N GLN A 160 11.45 4.13 -8.36
CA GLN A 160 11.91 3.71 -7.02
C GLN A 160 12.01 2.19 -6.90
N ALA A 161 11.03 1.45 -7.43
CA ALA A 161 11.05 -0.01 -7.46
C ALA A 161 12.26 -0.53 -8.26
N GLN A 162 12.51 0.04 -9.44
CA GLN A 162 13.64 -0.30 -10.30
C GLN A 162 14.98 0.02 -9.64
N ALA A 163 15.10 1.18 -8.98
CA ALA A 163 16.31 1.56 -8.25
C ALA A 163 16.61 0.57 -7.11
N PHE A 164 15.60 0.20 -6.32
CA PHE A 164 15.74 -0.76 -5.23
C PHE A 164 16.13 -2.16 -5.75
N LEU A 165 15.41 -2.67 -6.75
CA LEU A 165 15.66 -3.99 -7.34
C LEU A 165 17.02 -4.05 -8.04
N GLY A 166 17.38 -3.01 -8.80
CA GLY A 166 18.68 -2.89 -9.45
C GLY A 166 19.83 -2.80 -8.45
N GLY A 167 19.63 -2.13 -7.31
CA GLY A 167 20.60 -2.12 -6.21
C GLY A 167 20.82 -3.51 -5.60
N LEU A 168 19.74 -4.27 -5.36
CA LEU A 168 19.83 -5.65 -4.89
C LEU A 168 20.53 -6.54 -5.92
N GLU A 169 20.17 -6.43 -7.20
CA GLU A 169 20.78 -7.19 -8.28
C GLU A 169 22.26 -6.87 -8.43
N HIS A 170 22.65 -5.60 -8.35
CA HIS A 170 24.04 -5.18 -8.39
C HIS A 170 24.84 -5.80 -7.25
N VAL A 171 24.32 -5.78 -6.01
CA VAL A 171 24.96 -6.44 -4.87
C VAL A 171 25.14 -7.93 -5.11
N LEU A 172 24.18 -8.61 -5.74
CA LEU A 172 24.24 -10.05 -6.02
C LEU A 172 25.20 -10.41 -7.17
N THR A 173 25.31 -9.54 -8.18
CA THR A 173 25.97 -9.87 -9.46
C THR A 173 27.35 -9.21 -9.62
N THR A 174 27.65 -8.18 -8.84
CA THR A 174 28.93 -7.46 -8.97
C THR A 174 30.13 -8.39 -8.83
N ARG A 175 31.13 -8.14 -9.69
CA ARG A 175 32.42 -8.84 -9.69
C ARG A 175 33.57 -7.92 -9.25
N GLN A 176 33.25 -6.68 -8.89
CA GLN A 176 34.23 -5.65 -8.58
C GLN A 176 34.07 -5.23 -7.11
N ALA A 177 35.21 -5.07 -6.43
CA ALA A 177 35.28 -4.50 -5.08
C ALA A 177 36.66 -3.90 -4.85
N VAL A 178 36.75 -2.88 -4.00
CA VAL A 178 38.01 -2.25 -3.61
C VAL A 178 38.37 -2.68 -2.20
N CYS A 179 39.62 -3.07 -1.99
CA CYS A 179 40.09 -3.49 -0.68
C CYS A 179 40.13 -2.31 0.30
N PRO A 180 39.41 -2.37 1.43
CA PRO A 180 39.39 -1.27 2.40
C PRO A 180 40.71 -1.13 3.18
N LYS A 181 41.60 -2.13 3.13
CA LYS A 181 42.88 -2.12 3.85
C LYS A 181 44.02 -1.51 3.01
N CYS A 182 44.14 -1.90 1.75
CA CYS A 182 45.26 -1.48 0.89
C CYS A 182 44.84 -0.70 -0.36
N GLY A 183 43.55 -0.48 -0.58
CA GLY A 183 43.03 0.26 -1.74
C GLY A 183 43.08 -0.51 -3.07
N SER A 184 43.54 -1.76 -3.09
CA SER A 184 43.60 -2.55 -4.33
C SER A 184 42.20 -2.79 -4.93
N PRO A 185 41.97 -2.48 -6.22
CA PRO A 185 40.71 -2.77 -6.91
C PRO A 185 40.57 -4.24 -7.35
N ASP A 186 41.64 -5.03 -7.25
CA ASP A 186 41.71 -6.41 -7.75
C ASP A 186 41.22 -7.43 -6.73
N MET A 187 40.11 -7.12 -6.05
CA MET A 187 39.51 -8.08 -5.13
C MET A 187 38.85 -9.22 -5.91
N ARG A 188 39.13 -10.46 -5.50
CA ARG A 188 38.55 -11.66 -6.09
C ARG A 188 37.31 -12.07 -5.33
N ARG A 189 36.21 -12.33 -6.03
CA ARG A 189 34.99 -12.86 -5.43
C ARG A 189 35.22 -14.31 -4.99
N VAL A 190 34.88 -14.62 -3.73
CA VAL A 190 35.12 -15.92 -3.10
C VAL A 190 34.01 -16.92 -3.43
N ASP A 191 32.78 -16.44 -3.51
CA ASP A 191 31.61 -17.29 -3.69
C ASP A 191 30.55 -16.62 -4.58
N GLU A 192 29.83 -17.40 -5.38
CA GLU A 192 28.83 -16.87 -6.31
C GLU A 192 27.51 -16.49 -5.62
N ARG A 193 27.22 -17.06 -4.45
CA ARG A 193 25.92 -16.89 -3.77
C ARG A 193 25.88 -15.59 -2.97
N ARG A 194 26.95 -15.25 -2.28
CA ARG A 194 27.14 -14.06 -1.44
C ARG A 194 28.21 -13.16 -2.06
N PRO A 195 28.08 -11.84 -1.90
CA PRO A 195 29.07 -10.90 -2.40
C PRO A 195 30.26 -10.81 -1.44
N THR A 196 31.00 -11.90 -1.30
CA THR A 196 32.21 -12.00 -0.48
C THR A 196 33.43 -11.90 -1.38
N PHE A 197 34.39 -11.08 -0.98
CA PHE A 197 35.59 -10.75 -1.75
C PHE A 197 36.84 -10.92 -0.89
N VAL A 198 37.94 -11.35 -1.50
CA VAL A 198 39.25 -11.46 -0.88
C VAL A 198 40.29 -10.68 -1.68
N CYS A 199 41.07 -9.85 -1.00
CA CYS A 199 42.19 -9.14 -1.63
C CYS A 199 43.39 -10.10 -1.79
N PRO A 200 43.95 -10.26 -3.00
CA PRO A 200 45.11 -11.13 -3.22
C PRO A 200 46.41 -10.58 -2.60
N GLY A 201 46.53 -9.26 -2.42
CA GLY A 201 47.74 -8.64 -1.86
C GLY A 201 47.83 -8.74 -0.33
N CYS A 202 46.76 -8.35 0.37
CA CYS A 202 46.77 -8.27 1.84
C CYS A 202 45.84 -9.29 2.53
N TRP A 203 45.27 -10.23 1.76
CA TRP A 203 44.40 -11.33 2.21
C TRP A 203 43.17 -10.90 3.02
N THR A 204 42.79 -9.63 2.92
CA THR A 204 41.61 -9.09 3.63
C THR A 204 40.34 -9.54 2.94
N THR A 205 39.45 -10.19 3.71
CA THR A 205 38.13 -10.62 3.26
C THR A 205 37.06 -9.61 3.65
N VAL A 206 36.23 -9.22 2.68
CA VAL A 206 35.14 -8.26 2.86
C VAL A 206 33.87 -8.84 2.27
N SER A 207 32.74 -8.61 2.91
CA SER A 207 31.44 -8.93 2.34
C SER A 207 30.66 -7.64 2.11
N LEU A 208 30.12 -7.43 0.91
CA LEU A 208 29.37 -6.21 0.58
C LEU A 208 28.08 -6.06 1.40
N ILE A 209 27.62 -7.15 2.01
CA ILE A 209 26.44 -7.15 2.90
C ILE A 209 26.80 -7.00 4.38
N LYS A 210 28.10 -6.97 4.72
CA LYS A 210 28.51 -6.79 6.11
C LYS A 210 28.16 -5.37 6.56
N GLY A 211 27.47 -5.26 7.69
CA GLY A 211 27.04 -3.98 8.24
C GLY A 211 25.81 -3.38 7.55
N THR A 212 25.26 -4.03 6.53
CA THR A 212 24.00 -3.62 5.88
C THR A 212 22.81 -4.39 6.45
N LEU A 213 21.60 -3.96 6.08
CA LEU A 213 20.36 -4.65 6.44
C LEU A 213 20.19 -6.03 5.79
N LEU A 214 21.03 -6.37 4.80
CA LEU A 214 21.11 -7.70 4.19
C LEU A 214 21.97 -8.67 5.02
N CYS A 215 22.69 -8.18 6.02
CA CYS A 215 23.50 -9.01 6.90
C CYS A 215 22.62 -10.08 7.59
N ARG A 216 23.07 -11.33 7.54
CA ARG A 216 22.36 -12.50 8.11
C ARG A 216 21.00 -12.83 7.46
N LEU A 217 20.66 -12.21 6.34
CA LEU A 217 19.61 -12.74 5.47
C LEU A 217 20.24 -13.87 4.65
N ASN A 218 19.76 -15.09 4.84
CA ASN A 218 20.26 -16.25 4.08
C ASN A 218 19.60 -16.28 2.69
N TYR A 219 19.94 -17.29 1.88
CA TYR A 219 19.30 -17.55 0.57
C TYR A 219 19.21 -16.31 -0.36
N PRO A 220 20.34 -15.65 -0.65
CA PRO A 220 20.40 -14.48 -1.52
C PRO A 220 19.75 -14.67 -2.90
N GLU A 221 19.73 -15.91 -3.41
CA GLU A 221 19.03 -16.31 -4.62
C GLU A 221 17.52 -15.97 -4.62
N HIS A 222 16.91 -15.80 -3.45
CA HIS A 222 15.49 -15.46 -3.31
C HIS A 222 15.22 -13.97 -3.07
N TRP A 223 16.25 -13.13 -2.90
CA TRP A 223 16.04 -11.71 -2.53
C TRP A 223 15.27 -10.93 -3.59
N LEU A 224 15.66 -11.01 -4.86
CA LEU A 224 14.96 -10.33 -5.95
C LEU A 224 13.51 -10.81 -6.07
N GLY A 225 13.32 -12.13 -6.01
CA GLY A 225 11.99 -12.73 -6.07
C GLY A 225 11.09 -12.28 -4.91
N PHE A 226 11.64 -12.22 -3.70
CA PHE A 226 10.93 -11.77 -2.50
C PHE A 226 10.63 -10.27 -2.55
N ALA A 227 11.59 -9.44 -2.97
CA ALA A 227 11.41 -8.00 -3.13
C ALA A 227 10.30 -7.67 -4.14
N GLN A 228 10.29 -8.34 -5.30
CA GLN A 228 9.23 -8.18 -6.29
C GLN A 228 7.86 -8.59 -5.74
N GLY A 229 7.77 -9.71 -5.02
CA GLY A 229 6.51 -10.13 -4.38
C GLY A 229 6.02 -9.11 -3.36
N LEU A 230 6.93 -8.53 -2.56
CA LEU A 230 6.61 -7.46 -1.62
C LEU A 230 6.06 -6.22 -2.34
N ILE A 231 6.72 -5.79 -3.42
CA ILE A 231 6.28 -4.68 -4.29
C ILE A 231 4.88 -4.94 -4.86
N ASN A 232 4.56 -6.20 -5.20
CA ASN A 232 3.25 -6.63 -5.70
C ASN A 232 2.17 -6.77 -4.60
N GLY A 233 2.51 -6.47 -3.33
CA GLY A 233 1.60 -6.54 -2.18
C GLY A 233 1.29 -7.96 -1.68
N GLU A 234 2.12 -8.94 -2.02
CA GLU A 234 1.98 -10.33 -1.57
C GLU A 234 1.95 -10.44 -0.04
N SER A 235 1.20 -11.41 0.48
CA SER A 235 1.21 -11.73 1.92
C SER A 235 2.49 -12.45 2.32
N ILE A 236 2.77 -12.49 3.62
CA ILE A 236 3.82 -13.37 4.15
C ILE A 236 3.58 -14.81 3.70
N VAL A 237 2.34 -15.28 3.72
CA VAL A 237 1.96 -16.62 3.27
C VAL A 237 2.23 -16.83 1.77
N ASP A 238 1.93 -15.85 0.92
CA ASP A 238 2.26 -15.89 -0.52
C ASP A 238 3.78 -15.96 -0.73
N LEU A 239 4.54 -15.13 0.01
CA LEU A 239 6.00 -15.09 -0.03
C LEU A 239 6.64 -16.39 0.49
N GLN A 240 6.03 -17.04 1.49
CA GLN A 240 6.45 -18.36 1.96
C GLN A 240 6.25 -19.41 0.87
N ARG A 241 5.11 -19.42 0.16
CA ARG A 241 4.90 -20.35 -0.97
C ARG A 241 5.92 -20.13 -2.09
N ARG A 242 6.22 -18.86 -2.38
CA ARG A 242 7.16 -18.46 -3.43
C ARG A 242 8.62 -18.83 -3.12
N THR A 243 9.04 -18.66 -1.86
CA THR A 243 10.45 -18.82 -1.47
C THR A 243 10.76 -20.12 -0.71
N GLY A 244 9.75 -20.81 -0.18
CA GLY A 244 9.93 -21.96 0.70
C GLY A 244 10.48 -21.62 2.09
N LEU A 245 10.59 -20.34 2.45
CA LEU A 245 11.09 -19.88 3.74
C LEU A 245 10.05 -20.05 4.86
N SER A 246 10.52 -20.07 6.10
CA SER A 246 9.64 -20.03 7.27
C SER A 246 8.97 -18.66 7.42
N GLU A 247 7.82 -18.61 8.09
CA GLU A 247 7.10 -17.38 8.39
C GLU A 247 8.00 -16.36 9.11
N SER A 248 8.75 -16.80 10.11
CA SER A 248 9.69 -15.96 10.86
C SER A 248 10.80 -15.36 9.98
N ALA A 249 11.25 -16.09 8.95
CA ALA A 249 12.22 -15.59 7.99
C ALA A 249 11.58 -14.56 7.05
N CYS A 250 10.40 -14.87 6.49
CA CYS A 250 9.67 -13.93 5.63
C CYS A 250 9.31 -12.62 6.36
N THR A 251 8.84 -12.69 7.60
CA THR A 251 8.53 -11.49 8.40
C THR A 251 9.77 -10.62 8.60
N ARG A 252 10.90 -11.25 8.97
CA ARG A 252 12.18 -10.54 9.11
C ARG A 252 12.65 -9.91 7.80
N TRP A 253 12.52 -10.63 6.69
CA TRP A 253 12.91 -10.11 5.37
C TRP A 253 12.05 -8.92 4.97
N LYS A 254 10.73 -9.02 5.15
CA LYS A 254 9.80 -7.92 4.90
C LYS A 254 10.21 -6.67 5.69
N GLU A 255 10.43 -6.81 7.00
CA GLU A 255 10.85 -5.68 7.85
C GLU A 255 12.15 -5.06 7.36
N ARG A 256 13.17 -5.88 7.07
CA ARG A 256 14.47 -5.41 6.59
C ARG A 256 14.39 -4.73 5.23
N PHE A 257 13.60 -5.28 4.30
CA PHE A 257 13.45 -4.72 2.96
C PHE A 257 12.68 -3.39 3.00
N LEU A 258 11.60 -3.31 3.79
CA LEU A 258 10.90 -2.03 3.99
C LEU A 258 11.82 -0.99 4.62
N GLN A 259 12.62 -1.37 5.63
CA GLN A 259 13.60 -0.47 6.23
C GLN A 259 14.68 -0.02 5.23
N MET A 260 15.13 -0.91 4.33
CA MET A 260 16.08 -0.54 3.26
C MET A 260 15.47 0.46 2.28
N ILE A 261 14.25 0.20 1.84
CA ILE A 261 13.51 1.09 0.92
C ILE A 261 13.37 2.48 1.55
N GLU A 262 13.01 2.56 2.84
CA GLU A 262 12.94 3.82 3.59
C GLU A 262 14.29 4.53 3.69
N GLN A 263 15.37 3.81 4.02
CA GLN A 263 16.72 4.37 4.13
C GLN A 263 17.26 4.91 2.80
N GLN A 264 16.79 4.37 1.68
CA GLN A 264 17.14 4.82 0.33
C GLN A 264 16.26 6.00 -0.15
N GLY A 265 15.32 6.48 0.67
CA GLY A 265 14.44 7.59 0.31
C GLY A 265 13.28 7.21 -0.60
N HIS A 266 12.99 5.90 -0.75
CA HIS A 266 11.92 5.40 -1.62
C HIS A 266 10.56 5.36 -0.89
N ALA A 267 10.15 6.48 -0.30
CA ALA A 267 8.97 6.55 0.56
C ALA A 267 7.65 6.23 -0.17
N GLU A 268 7.53 6.59 -1.45
CA GLU A 268 6.32 6.30 -2.24
C GLU A 268 6.21 4.82 -2.55
N LEU A 269 7.33 4.12 -2.74
CA LEU A 269 7.35 2.66 -2.88
C LEU A 269 6.83 1.96 -1.62
N VAL A 270 7.18 2.44 -0.42
CA VAL A 270 6.66 1.91 0.85
C VAL A 270 5.14 2.07 0.92
N GLN A 271 4.65 3.26 0.55
CA GLN A 271 3.20 3.53 0.52
C GLN A 271 2.50 2.65 -0.51
N TRP A 272 3.09 2.47 -1.69
CA TRP A 272 2.59 1.56 -2.72
C TRP A 272 2.50 0.11 -2.25
N ILE A 273 3.53 -0.40 -1.58
CA ILE A 273 3.53 -1.75 -0.99
C ILE A 273 2.36 -1.89 0.00
N ALA A 274 2.16 -0.91 0.88
CA ALA A 274 1.04 -0.90 1.82
C ALA A 274 -0.31 -0.83 1.08
N TRP A 275 -0.39 -0.01 0.03
CA TRP A 275 -1.56 0.16 -0.83
C TRP A 275 -1.97 -1.18 -1.45
N LEU A 276 -1.08 -1.87 -2.17
CA LEU A 276 -1.36 -3.16 -2.80
C LEU A 276 -1.62 -4.26 -1.78
N ARG A 277 -0.92 -4.25 -0.64
CA ARG A 277 -1.14 -5.21 0.45
C ARG A 277 -2.58 -5.17 0.95
N SER A 278 -3.16 -3.99 1.12
CA SER A 278 -4.56 -3.85 1.52
C SER A 278 -5.53 -4.47 0.50
N ARG A 279 -5.22 -4.42 -0.81
CA ARG A 279 -6.06 -5.03 -1.85
C ARG A 279 -5.89 -6.53 -1.88
N ARG A 280 -4.67 -7.04 -1.66
CA ARG A 280 -4.43 -8.48 -1.56
C ARG A 280 -5.21 -9.09 -0.40
N VAL A 281 -5.32 -8.40 0.73
CA VAL A 281 -6.17 -8.82 1.85
C VAL A 281 -7.64 -8.92 1.43
N LYS A 282 -8.16 -7.91 0.72
CA LYS A 282 -9.53 -7.94 0.20
C LYS A 282 -9.75 -9.09 -0.78
N GLU A 283 -8.86 -9.26 -1.76
CA GLU A 283 -8.90 -10.32 -2.77
C GLU A 283 -8.96 -11.71 -2.12
N VAL A 284 -8.12 -11.97 -1.11
CA VAL A 284 -8.13 -13.25 -0.38
C VAL A 284 -9.45 -13.43 0.40
N ILE A 285 -9.96 -12.39 1.05
CA ILE A 285 -11.23 -12.45 1.78
C ILE A 285 -12.39 -12.78 0.82
N ASP A 286 -12.43 -12.12 -0.34
CA ASP A 286 -13.47 -12.34 -1.34
C ASP A 286 -13.35 -13.76 -1.92
N TYR A 287 -12.15 -14.22 -2.28
CA TYR A 287 -11.91 -15.59 -2.75
C TYR A 287 -12.36 -16.66 -1.75
N VAL A 288 -12.05 -16.49 -0.46
CA VAL A 288 -12.46 -17.43 0.59
C VAL A 288 -13.98 -17.39 0.81
N ARG A 289 -14.59 -16.20 0.75
CA ARG A 289 -16.05 -16.06 0.84
C ARG A 289 -16.78 -16.79 -0.29
N ASP A 290 -16.18 -16.80 -1.48
CA ASP A 290 -16.72 -17.48 -2.66
C ASP A 290 -16.42 -18.99 -2.68
N GLY A 291 -15.94 -19.56 -1.56
CA GLY A 291 -15.69 -20.98 -1.38
C GLY A 291 -14.29 -21.45 -1.78
N GLY A 292 -13.41 -20.52 -2.17
CA GLY A 292 -12.02 -20.79 -2.48
C GLY A 292 -11.23 -21.28 -1.26
N LYS A 293 -10.26 -22.18 -1.51
CA LYS A 293 -9.34 -22.68 -0.48
C LYS A 293 -7.92 -22.30 -0.83
N MET A 294 -7.26 -21.59 0.06
CA MET A 294 -5.85 -21.23 -0.11
C MET A 294 -4.99 -22.47 0.11
N GLU A 295 -4.04 -22.73 -0.80
CA GLU A 295 -3.10 -23.83 -0.65
C GLU A 295 -2.31 -23.68 0.66
N PRO A 296 -2.16 -24.76 1.46
CA PRO A 296 -1.37 -24.68 2.67
C PRO A 296 0.10 -24.39 2.32
N VAL A 297 0.78 -23.67 3.21
CA VAL A 297 2.23 -23.51 3.09
C VAL A 297 2.87 -24.85 3.42
N ALA A 298 3.52 -25.48 2.43
CA ALA A 298 4.42 -26.59 2.71
C ALA A 298 5.49 -26.09 3.67
N GLY A 299 5.74 -26.81 4.77
CA GLY A 299 6.70 -26.41 5.80
C GLY A 299 8.04 -25.94 5.23
N SER A 300 8.77 -25.12 5.98
CA SER A 300 10.02 -24.50 5.53
C SER A 300 10.91 -25.52 4.82
N ARG A 301 11.18 -25.31 3.52
CA ARG A 301 12.06 -26.15 2.70
C ARG A 301 13.53 -25.99 3.09
N HIS A 302 13.79 -25.00 3.94
CA HIS A 302 15.09 -24.63 4.43
C HIS A 302 15.20 -24.95 5.93
N ALA A 303 16.30 -25.61 6.31
CA ALA A 303 16.59 -25.91 7.70
C ALA A 303 16.64 -24.62 8.53
N VAL A 304 16.00 -24.62 9.70
CA VAL A 304 16.17 -23.55 10.69
C VAL A 304 17.64 -23.61 11.12
N GLY A 305 18.45 -22.68 10.61
CA GLY A 305 19.84 -22.55 11.04
C GLY A 305 19.92 -22.50 12.57
N PRO A 306 20.98 -23.04 13.18
CA PRO A 306 21.03 -23.23 14.62
C PRO A 306 20.72 -21.92 15.34
N LYS A 307 19.76 -21.96 16.27
CA LYS A 307 19.55 -20.90 17.24
C LYS A 307 20.86 -20.75 18.00
N THR A 308 21.68 -19.78 17.60
CA THR A 308 22.87 -19.41 18.35
C THR A 308 22.37 -18.74 19.63
N GLY A 309 22.19 -19.56 20.66
CA GLY A 309 22.13 -19.08 22.03
C GLY A 309 23.40 -18.31 22.30
N PHE A 310 23.26 -17.16 22.98
CA PHE A 310 24.37 -16.41 23.53
C PHE A 310 25.08 -17.28 24.58
N GLY A 311 25.97 -18.15 24.14
CA GLY A 311 26.95 -18.81 24.99
C GLY A 311 28.13 -17.86 25.18
N HIS A 312 28.35 -17.44 26.42
CA HIS A 312 29.54 -16.71 26.81
C HIS A 312 30.81 -17.39 26.28
N SER A 313 31.64 -16.62 25.59
CA SER A 313 32.96 -17.05 25.15
C SER A 313 33.83 -17.42 26.38
N PRO A 314 34.46 -18.60 26.43
CA PRO A 314 35.44 -18.88 27.46
C PRO A 314 36.69 -18.04 27.21
N ALA A 315 37.17 -17.37 28.26
CA ALA A 315 38.41 -16.61 28.25
C ALA A 315 39.61 -17.50 27.90
N LEU A 316 40.32 -17.15 26.82
CA LEU A 316 41.65 -17.67 26.53
C LEU A 316 42.63 -17.14 27.59
N LYS A 317 43.04 -18.00 28.52
CA LYS A 317 44.19 -17.74 29.40
C LYS A 317 45.47 -17.90 28.59
N ALA A 318 46.16 -16.78 28.36
CA ALA A 318 47.56 -16.77 27.94
C ALA A 318 48.42 -17.38 29.07
N LYS A 319 49.15 -18.45 28.78
CA LYS A 319 50.27 -18.90 29.60
C LYS A 319 51.55 -18.35 28.98
N HIS A 320 52.15 -17.37 29.64
CA HIS A 320 53.56 -17.06 29.47
C HIS A 320 54.40 -18.26 29.94
N ARG A 321 55.41 -18.61 29.15
CA ARG A 321 56.53 -19.44 29.59
C ARG A 321 57.78 -18.58 29.47
N VAL A 322 58.46 -18.43 30.60
CA VAL A 322 59.83 -17.93 30.74
C VAL A 322 60.78 -18.94 30.11
#